data_AF-A0A4Q0IVA6-F1
#
_entry.id   AF-A0A4Q0IVA6-F1
#
_cell.length_a   1.000
_cell.length_b   1.000
_cell.length_c   1.000
_cell.angle_alpha   90.00
_cell.angle_beta   90.00
_cell.angle_gamma   90.00
#
_symmetry.space_group_name_H-M   'P 1'
#
loop_
_entity.id
_entity.type
_entity.pdbx_description
1 polymer ?
#
loop_
_entity_poly.entity_id
_entity_poly.type
_entity_poly.pdbx_seq_one_letter_code
_entity_poly.pdbx_strand_id
1 'polypeptide(L)'
;MAPGWEIGWRISDKFWNKGYATEAAMACIKYAQEKKLCNRLYSFTAVPNIASENVMKRIGMSFEGLFMLPALAEGHWLKEHKLYSLDL
;
A
#
# COMPACT_ATOMS: atom_id res chain seq x y z
N MET A 1 -10.21 1.24 -7.52
CA MET A 1 -9.28 2.38 -7.64
C MET A 1 -9.21 3.04 -6.26
N ALA A 2 -8.03 3.48 -5.84
CA ALA A 2 -7.89 4.17 -4.55
C ALA A 2 -8.74 5.47 -4.53
N PRO A 3 -9.23 5.93 -3.36
CA PRO A 3 -10.06 7.14 -3.25
C PRO A 3 -9.34 8.45 -3.60
N GLY A 4 -8.03 8.42 -3.79
CA GLY A 4 -7.18 9.57 -4.05
C GLY A 4 -5.77 9.16 -4.46
N TRP A 5 -4.76 9.90 -3.99
CA TRP A 5 -3.36 9.59 -4.28
C TRP A 5 -2.95 8.24 -3.68
N GLU A 6 -2.35 7.40 -4.52
CA GLU A 6 -1.95 6.05 -4.15
C GLU A 6 -0.43 5.93 -4.14
N ILE A 7 0.10 5.21 -3.15
CA ILE A 7 1.48 4.75 -3.11
C ILE A 7 1.53 3.22 -3.25
N GLY A 8 2.45 2.73 -4.05
CA GLY A 8 2.70 1.31 -4.24
C GLY A 8 4.16 1.01 -4.54
N TRP A 9 4.52 -0.26 -4.44
CA TRP A 9 5.90 -0.73 -4.60
C TRP A 9 5.92 -2.09 -5.31
N ARG A 10 7.00 -2.31 -6.07
CA ARG A 10 7.36 -3.60 -6.64
C ARG A 10 8.87 -3.72 -6.60
N ILE A 11 9.36 -4.76 -5.94
CA ILE A 11 10.78 -5.05 -5.79
C ILE A 11 11.02 -6.44 -6.37
N SER A 12 12.13 -6.65 -7.08
CA SER A 12 12.51 -8.01 -7.51
C SER A 12 12.71 -8.89 -6.28
N ASP A 13 12.22 -10.13 -6.40
CA ASP A 13 12.41 -11.24 -5.47
C ASP A 13 13.83 -11.38 -4.91
N LYS A 14 14.86 -11.18 -5.75
CA LYS A 14 16.29 -11.20 -5.36
C LYS A 14 16.65 -10.19 -4.25
N PHE A 15 15.78 -9.20 -4.02
CA PHE A 15 16.00 -8.10 -3.09
C PHE A 15 14.92 -7.99 -2.00
N TRP A 16 14.06 -8.99 -1.87
CA TRP A 16 13.07 -9.03 -0.79
C TRP A 16 13.72 -9.16 0.59
N ASN A 17 12.97 -8.81 1.64
CA ASN A 17 13.37 -8.88 3.05
C ASN A 17 14.60 -8.06 3.45
N LYS A 18 15.05 -7.13 2.58
CA LYS A 18 16.16 -6.20 2.84
C LYS A 18 15.73 -4.79 3.25
N GLY A 19 14.41 -4.55 3.39
CA GLY A 19 13.88 -3.24 3.79
C GLY A 19 13.67 -2.22 2.66
N TYR A 20 14.12 -2.50 1.44
CA TYR A 20 14.09 -1.53 0.33
C TYR A 20 12.70 -0.97 0.00
N ALA A 21 11.65 -1.80 0.05
CA ALA A 21 10.29 -1.31 -0.18
C ALA A 21 9.87 -0.26 0.87
N THR A 22 10.20 -0.51 2.14
CA THR A 22 9.92 0.42 3.24
C THR A 22 10.76 1.69 3.11
N GLU A 23 12.06 1.56 2.84
CA GLU A 23 12.96 2.70 2.63
C GLU A 23 12.49 3.62 1.50
N ALA A 24 12.21 3.04 0.32
CA ALA A 24 11.72 3.79 -0.83
C ALA A 24 10.36 4.46 -0.55
N ALA A 25 9.42 3.74 0.09
CA ALA A 25 8.12 4.28 0.42
C ALA A 25 8.21 5.46 1.41
N MET A 26 9.07 5.37 2.44
CA MET A 26 9.31 6.48 3.36
C MET A 26 9.91 7.70 2.67
N ALA A 27 10.85 7.50 1.72
CA ALA A 27 11.41 8.60 0.94
C ALA A 27 10.35 9.29 0.07
N CYS A 28 9.45 8.52 -0.56
CA CYS A 28 8.32 9.07 -1.32
C CYS A 28 7.33 9.84 -0.43
N ILE A 29 7.00 9.31 0.76
CA ILE A 29 6.13 9.99 1.74
C ILE A 29 6.74 11.33 2.16
N LYS A 30 8.03 11.33 2.54
CA LYS A 30 8.75 12.55 2.92
C LYS A 30 8.71 13.59 1.79
N TYR A 31 8.98 13.16 0.56
CA TYR A 31 8.90 14.05 -0.60
C TYR A 31 7.48 14.62 -0.79
N ALA A 32 6.44 13.80 -0.64
CA ALA A 32 5.06 14.24 -0.77
C ALA A 32 4.68 15.28 0.30
N GLN A 33 5.15 15.11 1.54
CA GLN A 33 4.97 16.08 2.63
C GLN A 33 5.70 17.39 2.35
N GLU A 34 6.99 17.32 2.00
CA GLU A 34 7.82 18.50 1.72
C GLU A 34 7.27 19.33 0.55
N LYS A 35 6.72 18.67 -0.47
CA LYS A 35 6.12 19.32 -1.64
C LYS A 35 4.62 19.57 -1.52
N LYS A 36 3.99 19.18 -0.41
CA LYS A 36 2.54 19.31 -0.17
C LYS A 36 1.70 18.76 -1.34
N LEU A 37 2.07 17.58 -1.85
CA LEU A 37 1.42 17.00 -3.03
C LEU A 37 -0.02 16.56 -2.75
N CYS A 38 -0.29 16.07 -1.55
CA CYS A 38 -1.60 15.67 -1.07
C CYS A 38 -1.64 15.72 0.46
N ASN A 39 -2.85 15.76 1.03
CA ASN A 39 -3.06 15.71 2.48
C ASN A 39 -3.20 14.26 3.00
N ARG A 40 -3.42 13.30 2.10
CA ARG A 40 -3.63 11.89 2.44
C ARG A 40 -3.16 10.99 1.30
N LEU A 41 -2.51 9.90 1.67
CA LEU A 41 -2.12 8.80 0.79
C LEU A 41 -2.90 7.54 1.12
N TYR A 42 -3.14 6.74 0.09
CA TYR A 42 -3.76 5.43 0.19
C TYR A 42 -2.83 4.36 -0.35
N SER A 43 -3.02 3.13 0.13
CA SER A 43 -2.43 1.95 -0.47
C SER A 43 -3.37 0.76 -0.21
N PHE A 44 -3.43 -0.19 -1.13
CA PHE A 44 -4.23 -1.38 -0.94
C PHE A 44 -3.52 -2.61 -1.49
N THR A 45 -3.86 -3.76 -0.95
CA THR A 45 -3.28 -5.03 -1.38
C THR A 45 -4.22 -6.18 -1.12
N ALA A 46 -4.10 -7.27 -1.89
CA ALA A 46 -4.91 -8.46 -1.68
C ALA A 46 -4.65 -9.00 -0.26
N VAL A 47 -5.68 -9.50 0.42
CA VAL A 47 -5.57 -10.08 1.78
C VAL A 47 -4.39 -11.06 1.95
N PRO A 48 -4.07 -11.97 1.01
CA PRO A 48 -2.93 -12.87 1.16
C PRO A 48 -1.55 -12.21 0.99
N ASN A 49 -1.47 -10.96 0.53
CA ASN A 49 -0.20 -10.26 0.30
C ASN A 49 0.33 -9.61 1.59
N ILE A 50 0.73 -10.46 2.54
CA ILE A 50 1.25 -10.07 3.85
C ILE A 50 2.52 -9.23 3.74
N ALA A 51 3.37 -9.47 2.74
CA ALA A 51 4.59 -8.71 2.52
C ALA A 51 4.29 -7.22 2.27
N SER A 52 3.31 -6.92 1.41
CA SER A 52 2.89 -5.56 1.12
C SER A 52 2.19 -4.91 2.31
N GLU A 53 1.29 -5.62 2.99
CA GLU A 53 0.65 -5.12 4.21
C GLU A 53 1.68 -4.75 5.28
N ASN A 54 2.74 -5.54 5.44
CA ASN A 54 3.81 -5.24 6.39
C ASN A 54 4.58 -3.97 6.03
N VAL A 55 4.71 -3.62 4.74
CA VAL A 55 5.29 -2.32 4.34
C VAL A 55 4.35 -1.18 4.76
N MET A 56 3.04 -1.29 4.49
CA MET A 56 2.04 -0.29 4.91
C MET A 56 2.09 -0.03 6.42
N LYS A 57 2.15 -1.10 7.23
CA LYS A 57 2.29 -1.00 8.69
C LYS A 57 3.60 -0.32 9.11
N ARG A 58 4.73 -0.68 8.49
CA ARG A 58 6.05 -0.11 8.82
C ARG A 58 6.19 1.37 8.47
N ILE A 59 5.53 1.83 7.41
CA ILE A 59 5.55 3.24 7.02
C ILE A 59 4.47 4.08 7.73
N GLY A 60 3.77 3.50 8.71
CA GLY A 60 2.84 4.22 9.58
C GLY A 60 1.41 4.35 9.04
N MET A 61 1.02 3.59 8.01
CA MET A 61 -0.35 3.64 7.50
C MET A 61 -1.33 2.93 8.45
N SER A 62 -2.55 3.46 8.54
CA SER A 62 -3.67 2.93 9.30
C SER A 62 -4.59 2.09 8.42
N PHE A 63 -5.13 0.99 8.97
CA PHE A 63 -6.09 0.14 8.27
C PHE A 63 -7.46 0.82 8.22
N GLU A 64 -8.06 0.88 7.02
CA GLU A 64 -9.34 1.54 6.77
C GLU A 64 -10.49 0.54 6.56
N GLY A 65 -10.20 -0.66 6.07
CA GLY A 65 -11.23 -1.67 5.83
C GLY A 65 -10.91 -2.64 4.70
N LEU A 66 -11.90 -3.47 4.37
CA LEU A 66 -11.85 -4.47 3.31
C LEU A 66 -12.74 -4.06 2.13
N PHE A 67 -12.36 -4.44 0.93
CA PHE A 67 -13.19 -4.32 -0.26
C PHE A 67 -12.93 -5.44 -1.26
N MET A 68 -13.90 -5.67 -2.15
CA MET A 68 -13.83 -6.70 -3.18
C MET A 68 -13.48 -6.09 -4.53
N LEU A 69 -12.50 -6.67 -5.24
CA LEU A 69 -12.26 -6.31 -6.64
C LEU A 69 -13.32 -6.95 -7.56
N PRO A 70 -14.15 -6.16 -8.27
CA PRO A 70 -15.20 -6.70 -9.14
C PRO A 70 -14.64 -7.47 -10.34
N ALA A 71 -13.41 -7.17 -10.76
CA ALA A 71 -12.75 -7.78 -11.90
C ALA A 71 -12.37 -9.27 -11.70
N LEU A 72 -12.47 -9.78 -10.46
CA LEU A 72 -12.13 -11.17 -10.13
C LEU A 72 -13.39 -11.99 -9.87
N ALA A 73 -13.38 -13.23 -10.38
CA ALA A 73 -14.46 -14.19 -10.16
C ALA A 73 -14.73 -14.42 -8.68
N GLU A 74 -15.97 -14.74 -8.32
CA GLU A 74 -16.31 -15.12 -6.95
C GLU A 74 -15.49 -16.33 -6.48
N GLY A 75 -15.06 -16.30 -5.21
CA GLY A 75 -14.14 -17.29 -4.65
C GLY A 75 -12.67 -17.15 -5.06
N HIS A 76 -12.31 -16.21 -5.95
CA HIS A 76 -10.91 -16.00 -6.31
C HIS A 76 -10.12 -15.48 -5.09
N TRP A 77 -9.02 -16.15 -4.74
CA TRP A 77 -8.23 -15.88 -3.52
C TRP A 77 -7.61 -14.47 -3.46
N LEU A 78 -7.43 -13.80 -4.61
CA LEU A 78 -7.01 -12.40 -4.69
C LEU A 78 -8.18 -11.40 -4.69
N LYS A 79 -9.43 -11.81 -4.54
CA LYS A 79 -10.58 -10.90 -4.71
C LYS A 79 -10.68 -9.86 -3.60
N GLU A 80 -10.50 -10.29 -2.37
CA GLU A 80 -10.59 -9.44 -1.19
C GLU A 80 -9.28 -8.67 -0.97
N HIS A 81 -9.41 -7.36 -0.74
CA HIS A 81 -8.30 -6.45 -0.55
C HIS A 81 -8.44 -5.67 0.76
N LYS A 82 -7.30 -5.34 1.37
CA LYS A 82 -7.18 -4.42 2.50
C LYS A 82 -6.86 -3.03 1.99
N LEU A 83 -7.55 -2.01 2.51
CA LEU A 83 -7.25 -0.60 2.28
C LEU A 83 -6.53 -0.02 3.51
N TYR A 84 -5.49 0.75 3.25
CA TYR A 84 -4.73 1.50 4.23
C TYR A 84 -4.65 2.97 3.82
N SER A 85 -4.49 3.86 4.79
CA SER A 85 -4.24 5.28 4.54
C SER A 85 -3.26 5.93 5.52
N LEU A 86 -2.68 7.06 5.11
CA LEU A 86 -1.80 7.89 5.93
C LEU A 86 -2.09 9.35 5.62
N ASP A 87 -2.41 10.13 6.65
CA ASP A 87 -2.48 11.59 6.55
C ASP A 87 -1.05 12.16 6.54
N LEU A 88 -0.80 13.13 5.64
CA LEU A 88 0.54 13.68 5.36
C LEU A 88 0.76 15.06 5.97
#